data_AF-A0A0D0KWG9-F1
#
_entry.id   AF-A0A0D0KWG9-F1
#
_cell.length_a   1.000
_cell.length_b   1.000
_cell.length_c   1.000
_cell.angle_alpha   90.00
_cell.angle_beta   90.00
_cell.angle_gamma   90.00
#
_symmetry.space_group_name_H-M   'P 1'
#
loop_
_entity.id
_entity.type
_entity.pdbx_description
1 polymer ?
#
loop_
_entity_poly.entity_id
_entity_poly.type
_entity_poly.pdbx_seq_one_letter_code
_entity_poly.pdbx_strand_id
1 'polypeptide(L)' 'MRLYECGTLVPGCEWHTRADEDAEVVRRAVDHMRQAHGEDVIRENMVENIKTRIRNEDQVQA' A
#
# COMPACT_ATOMS: atom_id res chain seq x y z
N MET A 1 -9.15 -10.95 2.46
CA MET A 1 -8.96 -9.69 1.68
C MET A 1 -7.68 -8.97 2.10
N ARG A 2 -6.98 -8.25 1.20
CA ARG A 2 -5.75 -7.50 1.49
C ARG A 2 -6.02 -6.00 1.60
N LEU A 3 -5.54 -5.36 2.66
CA LEU A 3 -5.68 -3.92 2.94
C LEU A 3 -4.30 -3.27 3.04
N TYR A 4 -4.17 -2.07 2.49
CA TYR A 4 -3.02 -1.20 2.67
C TYR A 4 -3.46 0.22 2.97
N GLU A 5 -2.76 0.85 3.90
CA GLU A 5 -2.99 2.22 4.35
C GLU A 5 -1.70 3.02 4.13
N CYS A 6 -1.75 4.03 3.26
CA CYS A 6 -0.59 4.86 2.95
C CYS A 6 -0.08 5.62 4.17
N GLY A 7 -0.97 5.99 5.11
CA GLY A 7 -0.61 6.62 6.38
C GLY A 7 0.40 5.84 7.23
N THR A 8 0.55 4.52 7.00
CA THR A 8 1.55 3.67 7.67
C THR A 8 2.96 3.79 7.07
N LEU A 9 3.07 4.41 5.90
CA LEU A 9 4.32 4.68 5.19
C LEU A 9 4.59 6.20 5.10
N VAL A 10 3.60 6.99 4.72
CA VAL A 10 3.67 8.45 4.58
C VAL A 10 2.79 9.10 5.65
N PRO A 11 3.37 9.66 6.72
CA PRO A 11 2.61 10.32 7.77
C PRO A 11 1.71 11.43 7.22
N GLY A 12 0.43 11.43 7.61
CA GLY A 12 -0.56 12.42 7.17
C GLY A 12 -1.28 12.08 5.87
N CYS A 13 -0.99 10.92 5.25
CA CYS A 13 -1.79 10.43 4.13
C CYS A 13 -2.95 9.55 4.62
N GLU A 14 -4.18 9.91 4.25
CA GLU A 14 -5.40 9.15 4.60
C GLU A 14 -5.78 8.11 3.54
N TRP A 15 -5.00 7.99 2.46
CA TRP A 15 -5.32 7.08 1.37
C TRP A 15 -5.15 5.62 1.80
N HIS A 16 -6.11 4.79 1.40
CA HIS A 16 -6.11 3.36 1.65
C HIS A 16 -6.72 2.60 0.48
N THR A 17 -6.30 1.35 0.27
CA THR A 17 -6.83 0.49 -0.78
C THR A 17 -6.99 -0.94 -0.28
N ARG A 18 -7.94 -1.66 -0.87
CA ARG A 18 -8.19 -3.07 -0.62
C ARG A 18 -8.38 -3.85 -1.92
N ALA A 19 -7.86 -5.07 -1.97
CA ALA A 19 -8.01 -6.00 -3.08
C ALA A 19 -7.83 -7.44 -2.60
N ASP A 20 -8.18 -8.42 -3.42
CA ASP A 20 -7.96 -9.85 -3.09
C ASP A 20 -6.48 -10.25 -3.16
N GLU A 21 -5.71 -9.58 -4.01
CA GLU A 21 -4.31 -9.90 -4.28
C GLU A 21 -3.36 -8.77 -3.88
N ASP A 22 -2.22 -9.13 -3.28
CA ASP A 22 -1.15 -8.20 -2.91
C ASP A 22 -0.63 -7.44 -4.12
N ALA A 23 -0.55 -8.09 -5.28
CA ALA A 23 -0.07 -7.47 -6.51
C ALA A 23 -0.91 -6.26 -6.92
N GLU A 24 -2.23 -6.36 -6.78
CA GLU A 24 -3.16 -5.26 -7.09
C GLU A 24 -3.09 -4.16 -6.01
N VAL A 25 -2.95 -4.53 -4.74
CA VAL A 25 -2.71 -3.55 -3.66
C VAL A 25 -1.42 -2.77 -3.90
N VAL A 26 -0.32 -3.45 -4.22
CA VAL A 26 0.98 -2.84 -4.52
C VAL A 26 0.87 -1.94 -5.74
N ARG A 27 0.23 -2.39 -6.82
CA ARG A 27 0.04 -1.60 -8.03
C ARG A 27 -0.66 -0.27 -7.74
N ARG A 28 -1.77 -0.31 -7.01
CA ARG A 28 -2.53 0.89 -6.63
C ARG A 28 -1.76 1.80 -5.69
N ALA A 29 -1.03 1.23 -4.73
CA ALA A 29 -0.19 2.01 -3.82
C ALA A 29 0.92 2.75 -4.58
N VAL A 30 1.62 2.07 -5.48
CA VAL A 30 2.67 2.67 -6.31
C VAL A 30 2.12 3.78 -7.22
N ASP A 31 0.96 3.54 -7.83
CA ASP A 31 0.27 4.53 -8.65
C ASP A 31 -0.13 5.78 -7.85
N HIS A 32 -0.62 5.58 -6.62
CA HIS A 32 -0.89 6.67 -5.68
C HIS A 32 0.38 7.45 -5.30
N MET A 33 1.49 6.76 -5.00
CA MET A 33 2.76 7.44 -4.67
C MET A 33 3.23 8.37 -5.80
N ARG A 34 3.06 7.95 -7.05
CA ARG A 34 3.39 8.77 -8.23
C ARG A 34 2.52 10.02 -8.34
N GLN A 35 1.21 9.87 -8.13
CA GLN A 35 0.25 10.95 -8.36
C GLN A 35 0.11 11.91 -7.17
N ALA A 36 0.10 11.39 -5.95
CA ALA A 36 -0.18 12.17 -4.74
C ALA A 36 1.08 12.69 -4.04
N HIS A 37 2.19 11.95 -4.14
CA HIS A 37 3.45 12.32 -3.48
C HIS A 37 4.53 12.80 -4.48
N GLY A 38 4.24 12.78 -5.78
CA GLY A 38 5.19 13.20 -6.82
C GLY A 38 6.39 12.27 -6.93
N GLU A 39 6.24 11.01 -6.52
CA GLU A 39 7.33 10.06 -6.46
C GLU A 39 7.62 9.49 -7.86
N ASP A 40 8.46 10.20 -8.62
CA ASP A 40 8.78 9.88 -10.02
C ASP A 40 9.53 8.54 -10.16
N VAL A 41 10.42 8.24 -9.22
CA VAL A 41 11.22 7.01 -9.19
C VAL A 41 10.86 6.15 -8.00
N ILE A 42 10.17 5.05 -8.28
CA ILE A 42 9.76 4.06 -7.28
C ILE A 42 10.87 3.02 -7.14
N ARG A 43 11.61 3.09 -6.02
CA ARG A 43 12.69 2.14 -5.72
C ARG A 43 12.13 0.80 -5.26
N GLU A 44 12.85 -0.29 -5.50
CA GLU A 44 12.47 -1.64 -5.04
C GLU A 44 12.22 -1.66 -3.52
N ASN A 45 13.06 -0.98 -2.74
CA ASN A 45 12.87 -0.89 -1.29
C ASN A 45 11.51 -0.27 -0.89
N MET A 46 10.97 0.65 -1.68
CA MET A 46 9.65 1.23 -1.44
C MET A 46 8.54 0.21 -1.69
N VAL A 47 8.66 -0.58 -2.75
CA VAL A 47 7.74 -1.69 -3.05
C VAL A 47 7.76 -2.73 -1.93
N GLU A 48 8.92 -3.11 -1.44
CA GLU A 48 9.05 -4.03 -0.30
C GLU A 48 8.42 -3.43 0.97
N ASN A 49 8.65 -2.14 1.23
CA ASN A 49 8.02 -1.43 2.32
C ASN A 49 6.49 -1.43 2.23
N ILE A 50 5.93 -1.26 1.03
CA ILE A 50 4.48 -1.35 0.79
C ILE A 50 4.00 -2.76 1.11
N LYS A 51 4.64 -3.81 0.57
CA LYS A 51 4.28 -5.21 0.79
C LYS A 51 4.26 -5.60 2.27
N THR A 52 5.26 -5.21 3.04
CA THR A 52 5.33 -5.49 4.49
C THR A 52 4.19 -4.84 5.28
N ARG A 53 3.60 -3.77 4.75
CA ARG A 53 2.49 -3.03 5.38
C ARG A 53 1.11 -3.50 4.92
N ILE A 54 1.03 -4.43 3.96
CA ILE A 54 -0.25 -5.03 3.55
C ILE A 54 -0.74 -5.95 4.68
N ARG A 55 -1.97 -5.68 5.15
CA ARG A 55 -2.65 -6.49 6.16
C ARG A 55 -3.63 -7.43 5.49
N ASN A 56 -3.72 -8.66 6.01
CA ASN A 56 -4.74 -9.60 5.60
C ASN A 56 -5.96 -9.45 6.54
N GLU A 57 -7.03 -8.86 6.04
CA GLU A 57 -8.29 -8.68 6.77
C GLU A 57 -9.02 -10.01 7.03
N ASP A 58 -8.61 -11.11 6.39
CA ASP A 58 -9.13 -12.47 6.65
C ASP A 58 -8.60 -13.09 7.97
N GLN A 59 -7.73 -12.37 8.70
CA GLN A 59 -7.11 -12.86 9.94
C GLN A 59 -7.69 -12.20 11.20
N VAL A 60 -8.79 -11.44 11.08
CA VAL A 60 -9.50 -10.86 12.25
C VAL A 60 -10.81 -11.59 12.48
N GLN A 61 -10.72 -12.84 12.94
CA GLN A 61 -11.80 -13.55 13.63
C GLN A 61 -11.20 -14.69 14.47
N ALA A 62 -10.96 -14.41 15.76
CA ALA A 62 -10.88 -15.40 16.84
C ALA A 62 -11.25 -14.71 18.16
#